data_AF-A0A0Q8M2Y0-F1
#
_entry.id   AF-A0A0Q8M2Y0-F1
#
_cell.length_a   1.000
_cell.length_b   1.000
_cell.length_c   1.000
_cell.angle_alpha   90.00
_cell.angle_beta   90.00
_cell.angle_gamma   90.00
#
_symmetry.space_group_name_H-M   'P 1'
#
loop_
_entity.id
_entity.type
_entity.pdbx_description
1 polymer ?
#
loop_
_entity_poly.entity_id
_entity_poly.type
_entity_poly.pdbx_seq_one_letter_code
_entity_poly.pdbx_strand_id
1 'polypeptide(L)'
;MSVDLLRVGVISLLLTLAACDEPAPWARAAVQPALTQVPGAPRPQSIAWNEAKGAFEIAGVPLKAGRLWTFDGSTEGFVVTGGAALPGAPVGLEISNDGADPVLRSPMGLALDGGRYSLVLVRMTRTRAGAAWDGAIFYRTAAHGESGDFQARPIDGDDPAVNETVVVVYDMARLKKGGDDWKTSLIDQIRLDTDNQPGGGFVVHQIAVTENPGPEALMTAALSSTAIAAR
;
A
#
# COMPACT_ATOMS: atom_id res chain seq x y z
N MET A 1 11.60 -73.90 -49.30
CA MET A 1 13.02 -73.56 -49.52
C MET A 1 13.32 -72.34 -48.66
N SER A 2 14.07 -72.57 -47.58
CA SER A 2 14.66 -71.57 -46.70
C SER A 2 15.62 -70.63 -47.43
N VAL A 3 15.74 -69.39 -46.95
CA VAL A 3 16.98 -68.61 -46.63
C VAL A 3 16.46 -67.33 -45.94
N ASP A 4 16.52 -67.18 -44.61
CA ASP A 4 17.62 -66.77 -43.73
C ASP A 4 17.88 -65.26 -43.56
N LEU A 5 18.11 -64.94 -42.29
CA LEU A 5 18.34 -63.67 -41.59
C LEU A 5 19.36 -62.72 -42.24
N LEU A 6 19.15 -61.41 -42.04
CA LEU A 6 20.23 -60.53 -41.54
C LEU A 6 19.68 -59.38 -40.68
N ARG A 7 20.03 -59.42 -39.39
CA ARG A 7 19.95 -58.29 -38.45
C ARG A 7 21.09 -57.32 -38.75
N VAL A 8 20.79 -56.04 -38.91
CA VAL A 8 21.80 -54.97 -38.83
C VAL A 8 21.43 -54.08 -37.65
N GLY A 9 22.33 -53.99 -36.69
CA GLY A 9 22.22 -53.16 -35.50
C GLY A 9 22.48 -51.69 -35.82
N VAL A 10 21.70 -50.81 -35.20
CA VAL A 10 21.94 -49.36 -35.21
C VAL A 10 22.61 -49.00 -33.87
N ILE A 11 23.89 -48.66 -33.94
CA ILE A 11 24.63 -48.03 -32.83
C ILE A 11 24.20 -46.57 -32.81
N SER A 12 23.44 -46.18 -31.78
CA SER A 12 23.12 -44.77 -31.52
C SER A 12 24.29 -44.12 -30.78
N LEU A 13 24.99 -43.23 -31.48
CA LEU A 13 26.03 -42.36 -30.92
C LEU A 13 25.34 -41.20 -30.20
N LEU A 14 25.31 -41.22 -28.87
CA LEU A 14 24.86 -40.10 -28.04
C LEU A 14 25.95 -39.02 -28.02
N LEU A 15 25.77 -37.97 -28.84
CA LEU A 15 26.50 -36.70 -28.72
C LEU A 15 25.87 -35.88 -27.60
N THR A 16 26.57 -35.73 -26.47
CA THR A 16 26.22 -34.76 -25.43
C THR A 16 26.62 -33.36 -25.90
N LEU A 17 25.66 -32.61 -26.46
CA LEU A 17 25.78 -31.17 -26.64
C LEU A 17 25.64 -30.49 -25.28
N ALA A 18 26.79 -30.11 -24.69
CA ALA A 18 26.83 -29.09 -23.65
C ALA A 18 26.52 -27.75 -24.32
N ALA A 19 25.27 -27.28 -24.20
CA ALA A 19 24.88 -25.94 -24.60
C ALA A 19 25.08 -25.00 -23.41
N CYS A 20 25.96 -24.01 -23.60
CA CYS A 20 26.17 -22.88 -22.71
C CYS A 20 24.90 -22.01 -22.69
N ASP A 21 24.14 -22.05 -21.60
CA ASP A 21 23.11 -21.05 -21.32
C ASP A 21 23.78 -19.84 -20.64
N GLU A 22 24.33 -18.94 -21.43
CA GLU A 22 24.54 -17.57 -20.97
C GLU A 22 23.69 -16.64 -21.84
N PRO A 23 22.66 -15.98 -21.28
CA PRO A 23 21.81 -15.10 -22.06
C PRO A 23 22.62 -13.93 -22.60
N ALA A 24 22.32 -13.55 -23.85
CA ALA A 24 23.02 -12.47 -24.54
C ALA A 24 23.03 -11.17 -23.69
N PRO A 25 24.11 -10.37 -23.72
CA PRO A 25 24.29 -9.23 -22.82
C PRO A 25 23.23 -8.13 -22.93
N TRP A 26 22.45 -8.12 -24.01
CA TRP A 26 21.30 -7.21 -24.21
C TRP A 26 19.99 -7.74 -23.62
N ALA A 27 19.93 -9.02 -23.23
CA ALA A 27 18.79 -9.66 -22.57
C ALA A 27 18.88 -9.61 -21.03
N ARG A 28 19.90 -8.93 -20.47
CA ARG A 28 19.87 -8.55 -19.05
C ARG A 28 18.71 -7.58 -18.87
N ALA A 29 17.69 -8.00 -18.13
CA ALA A 29 16.68 -7.10 -17.61
C ALA A 29 17.40 -5.86 -17.05
N ALA A 30 16.93 -4.67 -17.42
CA ALA A 30 17.42 -3.45 -16.81
C ALA A 30 17.33 -3.64 -15.30
N VAL A 31 18.49 -3.72 -14.64
CA VAL A 31 18.54 -3.76 -13.18
C VAL A 31 17.96 -2.42 -12.75
N GLN A 32 16.68 -2.43 -12.35
CA GLN A 32 16.11 -1.27 -11.68
C GLN A 32 17.06 -0.94 -10.54
N PRO A 33 17.48 0.33 -10.39
CA PRO A 33 18.33 0.72 -9.28
C PRO A 33 17.68 0.19 -8.00
N ALA A 34 18.45 -0.55 -7.19
CA ALA A 34 17.98 -0.98 -5.89
C ALA A 34 17.47 0.26 -5.14
N LEU A 35 16.20 0.23 -4.73
CA LEU A 35 15.61 1.29 -3.94
C LEU A 35 16.47 1.45 -2.69
N THR A 36 17.28 2.51 -2.65
CA THR A 36 18.11 2.79 -1.48
C THR A 36 17.16 3.32 -0.43
N GLN A 37 16.69 2.46 0.46
CA GLN A 37 15.80 2.84 1.56
C GLN A 37 16.57 3.69 2.57
N VAL A 38 16.60 4.99 2.34
CA VAL A 38 16.80 5.93 3.42
C VAL A 38 15.49 5.94 4.21
N PRO A 39 15.48 5.66 5.53
CA PRO A 39 14.29 5.86 6.34
C PRO A 39 13.80 7.29 6.11
N GLY A 40 12.62 7.43 5.49
CA GLY A 40 12.14 8.74 5.09
C GLY A 40 11.99 9.66 6.30
N ALA A 41 12.42 10.90 6.19
CA ALA A 41 12.35 11.85 7.30
C ALA A 41 10.89 12.01 7.74
N PRO A 42 10.54 11.75 9.01
CA PRO A 42 9.16 11.85 9.47
C PRO A 42 8.71 13.32 9.50
N ARG A 43 7.57 13.62 8.89
CA ARG A 43 6.88 14.90 9.01
C ARG A 43 6.37 15.05 10.46
N PRO A 44 6.63 16.17 11.15
CA PRO A 44 5.99 16.45 12.43
C PRO A 44 4.48 16.58 12.27
N GLN A 45 3.70 15.74 12.95
CA GLN A 45 2.24 15.68 12.85
C GLN A 45 1.60 15.39 14.21
N SER A 46 0.36 15.80 14.41
CA SER A 46 -0.36 15.58 15.67
C SER A 46 -0.67 14.10 15.94
N ILE A 47 -0.77 13.30 14.86
CA ILE A 47 -0.88 11.85 14.91
C ILE A 47 0.44 11.24 14.46
N ALA A 48 0.95 10.29 15.23
CA ALA A 48 2.17 9.57 14.90
C ALA A 48 2.02 8.07 15.21
N TRP A 49 2.82 7.25 14.54
CA TRP A 49 2.96 5.84 14.90
C TRP A 49 3.91 5.69 16.08
N ASN A 50 3.50 4.92 17.08
CA ASN A 50 4.32 4.51 18.20
C ASN A 50 4.80 3.06 17.99
N GLU A 51 6.06 2.90 17.63
CA GLU A 51 6.68 1.59 17.37
C GLU A 51 6.63 0.65 18.59
N ALA A 52 6.80 1.19 19.81
CA ALA A 52 6.81 0.40 21.02
C ALA A 52 5.43 -0.14 21.40
N LYS A 53 4.37 0.60 21.05
CA LYS A 53 2.99 0.21 21.34
C LYS A 53 2.29 -0.46 20.15
N GLY A 54 2.86 -0.41 18.97
CA GLY A 54 2.24 -0.93 17.76
C GLY A 54 0.91 -0.25 17.44
N ALA A 55 0.81 1.05 17.68
CA ALA A 55 -0.43 1.81 17.52
C ALA A 55 -0.17 3.24 17.03
N PHE A 56 -1.15 3.81 16.34
CA PHE A 56 -1.20 5.26 16.15
C PHE A 56 -1.58 5.94 17.46
N GLU A 57 -0.99 7.10 17.72
CA GLU A 57 -1.27 7.89 18.91
C GLU A 57 -1.57 9.33 18.55
N ILE A 58 -2.35 9.97 19.41
CA ILE A 58 -2.55 11.42 19.43
C ILE A 58 -2.28 11.91 20.85
N ALA A 59 -1.43 12.93 20.99
CA ALA A 59 -1.03 13.46 22.30
C ALA A 59 -0.57 12.37 23.32
N GLY A 60 0.12 11.33 22.83
CA GLY A 60 0.63 10.20 23.64
C GLY A 60 -0.43 9.17 24.06
N VAL A 61 -1.67 9.31 23.60
CA VAL A 61 -2.76 8.36 23.82
C VAL A 61 -2.94 7.46 22.60
N PRO A 62 -2.86 6.12 22.73
CA PRO A 62 -3.15 5.19 21.65
C PRO A 62 -4.58 5.32 21.14
N LEU A 63 -4.72 5.42 19.82
CA LEU A 63 -6.00 5.34 19.13
C LEU A 63 -6.42 3.88 19.02
N LYS A 64 -7.68 3.59 19.36
CA LYS A 64 -8.22 2.25 19.28
C LYS A 64 -8.59 1.89 17.84
N ALA A 65 -7.85 0.95 17.26
CA ALA A 65 -8.12 0.46 15.92
C ALA A 65 -9.29 -0.55 15.91
N GLY A 66 -10.25 -0.35 15.02
CA GLY A 66 -11.18 -1.40 14.60
C GLY A 66 -10.56 -2.30 13.54
N ARG A 67 -9.61 -1.76 12.78
CA ARG A 67 -8.75 -2.51 11.85
C ARG A 67 -7.37 -1.87 11.76
N LEU A 68 -6.34 -2.70 11.74
CA LEU A 68 -4.93 -2.32 11.57
C LEU A 68 -4.29 -3.31 10.59
N TRP A 69 -3.52 -2.78 9.66
CA TRP A 69 -2.64 -3.53 8.76
C TRP A 69 -1.21 -3.02 8.91
N THR A 70 -0.27 -3.94 8.99
CA THR A 70 1.15 -3.65 9.30
C THR A 70 2.13 -4.07 8.21
N PHE A 71 1.68 -4.91 7.29
CA PHE A 71 2.43 -5.38 6.12
C PHE A 71 3.77 -6.03 6.48
N ASP A 72 3.76 -6.83 7.54
CA ASP A 72 4.93 -7.60 7.97
C ASP A 72 5.07 -8.84 7.08
N GLY A 73 5.91 -8.72 6.04
CA GLY A 73 6.22 -9.80 5.10
C GLY A 73 5.08 -10.22 4.17
N SER A 74 3.97 -9.48 4.09
CA SER A 74 2.86 -9.77 3.19
C SER A 74 2.11 -8.51 2.75
N THR A 75 1.27 -8.63 1.72
CA THR A 75 0.37 -7.54 1.32
C THR A 75 -0.90 -7.46 2.16
N GLU A 76 -1.10 -8.40 3.09
CA GLU A 76 -2.32 -8.55 3.90
C GLU A 76 -3.62 -8.52 3.08
N GLY A 77 -3.55 -8.99 1.83
CA GLY A 77 -4.66 -9.07 0.87
C GLY A 77 -4.98 -7.76 0.16
N PHE A 78 -4.17 -6.71 0.33
CA PHE A 78 -4.28 -5.51 -0.49
C PHE A 78 -3.92 -5.80 -1.95
N VAL A 79 -4.64 -5.15 -2.86
CA VAL A 79 -4.44 -5.27 -4.31
C VAL A 79 -4.35 -3.90 -4.96
N VAL A 80 -3.52 -3.78 -5.99
CA VAL A 80 -3.37 -2.55 -6.78
C VAL A 80 -3.95 -2.76 -8.18
N THR A 81 -4.67 -1.76 -8.69
CA THR A 81 -4.98 -1.62 -10.12
C THR A 81 -4.18 -0.45 -10.66
N GLY A 82 -3.67 -0.54 -11.90
CA GLY A 82 -2.82 0.50 -12.48
C GLY A 82 -1.38 0.47 -11.95
N GLY A 83 -0.91 -0.68 -11.44
CA GLY A 83 0.38 -0.78 -10.78
C GLY A 83 0.61 -2.14 -10.14
N ALA A 84 1.56 -2.21 -9.19
CA ALA A 84 1.84 -3.39 -8.39
C ALA A 84 1.86 -3.09 -6.89
N ALA A 85 1.54 -4.12 -6.11
CA ALA A 85 1.68 -4.16 -4.66
C ALA A 85 2.51 -5.38 -4.28
N LEU A 86 3.64 -5.17 -3.61
CA LEU A 86 4.55 -6.24 -3.18
C LEU A 86 4.88 -6.06 -1.69
N PRO A 87 5.13 -7.16 -0.96
CA PRO A 87 5.73 -7.05 0.36
C PRO A 87 7.05 -6.29 0.26
N GLY A 88 7.19 -5.21 1.03
CA GLY A 88 8.40 -4.40 1.09
C GLY A 88 9.42 -4.98 2.06
N ALA A 89 10.70 -4.76 1.78
CA ALA A 89 11.78 -5.11 2.70
C ALA A 89 12.32 -3.84 3.37
N PRO A 90 12.57 -3.81 4.70
CA PRO A 90 12.39 -4.91 5.66
C PRO A 90 10.92 -5.10 6.12
N VAL A 91 10.08 -4.06 6.12
CA VAL A 91 8.64 -4.11 6.48
C VAL A 91 7.88 -3.08 5.64
N GLY A 92 6.65 -3.40 5.23
CA GLY A 92 5.75 -2.48 4.53
C GLY A 92 5.12 -3.08 3.28
N LEU A 93 4.30 -2.28 2.60
CA LEU A 93 3.73 -2.57 1.29
C LEU A 93 4.35 -1.63 0.26
N GLU A 94 5.18 -2.17 -0.61
CA GLU A 94 5.73 -1.44 -1.76
C GLU A 94 4.66 -1.31 -2.85
N ILE A 95 4.45 -0.07 -3.30
CA ILE A 95 3.49 0.27 -4.35
C ILE A 95 4.23 0.93 -5.50
N SER A 96 4.01 0.43 -6.72
CA SER A 96 4.38 1.10 -7.97
C SER A 96 3.13 1.56 -8.70
N ASN A 97 3.13 2.82 -9.14
CA ASN A 97 2.09 3.38 -9.99
C ASN A 97 2.55 3.31 -11.45
N ASP A 98 2.09 2.32 -12.21
CA ASP A 98 2.59 2.03 -13.57
C ASP A 98 1.61 2.49 -14.66
N GLY A 99 0.33 2.65 -14.32
CA GLY A 99 -0.74 3.17 -15.17
C GLY A 99 -1.35 4.46 -14.61
N ALA A 100 -2.27 5.04 -15.39
CA ALA A 100 -3.09 6.16 -14.92
C ALA A 100 -4.14 5.68 -13.90
N ASP A 101 -4.55 6.59 -13.01
CA ASP A 101 -5.47 6.32 -11.91
C ASP A 101 -5.12 5.02 -11.14
N PRO A 102 -3.89 4.91 -10.60
CA PRO A 102 -3.50 3.80 -9.75
C PRO A 102 -4.30 3.82 -8.44
N VAL A 103 -4.82 2.66 -8.04
CA VAL A 103 -5.66 2.55 -6.85
C VAL A 103 -5.24 1.34 -6.01
N LEU A 104 -5.07 1.57 -4.72
CA LEU A 104 -4.78 0.56 -3.72
C LEU A 104 -6.08 0.21 -2.99
N ARG A 105 -6.50 -1.06 -3.02
CA ARG A 105 -7.70 -1.53 -2.31
C ARG A 105 -7.34 -2.44 -1.16
N SER A 106 -8.03 -2.24 -0.03
CA SER A 106 -8.05 -3.24 1.05
C SER A 106 -8.76 -4.51 0.58
N PRO A 107 -8.61 -5.64 1.31
CA PRO A 107 -9.54 -6.76 1.18
C PRO A 107 -10.99 -6.28 1.33
N MET A 108 -11.92 -6.97 0.66
CA MET A 108 -13.37 -6.80 0.91
C MET A 108 -13.77 -7.51 2.21
N GLY A 109 -14.97 -7.21 2.71
CA GLY A 109 -15.51 -7.84 3.91
C GLY A 109 -14.93 -7.28 5.20
N LEU A 110 -14.52 -6.00 5.23
CA LEU A 110 -14.08 -5.33 6.47
C LEU A 110 -15.14 -5.42 7.57
N ALA A 111 -16.41 -5.27 7.21
CA ALA A 111 -17.56 -5.23 8.12
C ALA A 111 -17.36 -4.28 9.31
N LEU A 112 -16.79 -3.11 9.04
CA LEU A 112 -16.41 -2.14 10.06
C LEU A 112 -17.57 -1.17 10.35
N ASP A 113 -17.94 -0.99 11.61
CA ASP A 113 -18.91 0.04 12.03
C ASP A 113 -18.30 1.44 11.84
N GLY A 114 -18.73 2.14 10.78
CA GLY A 114 -18.21 3.46 10.44
C GLY A 114 -18.62 4.54 11.44
N GLY A 115 -19.71 4.36 12.19
CA GLY A 115 -20.11 5.27 13.26
C GLY A 115 -19.14 5.24 14.43
N ARG A 116 -18.61 4.05 14.73
CA ARG A 116 -17.57 3.87 15.76
C ARG A 116 -16.17 4.19 15.26
N TYR A 117 -15.81 3.74 14.07
CA TYR A 117 -14.48 3.86 13.51
C TYR A 117 -14.48 4.78 12.29
N SER A 118 -14.13 6.05 12.51
CA SER A 118 -14.29 7.12 11.51
C SER A 118 -13.04 7.96 11.30
N LEU A 119 -11.87 7.46 11.71
CA LEU A 119 -10.59 8.06 11.41
C LEU A 119 -9.70 7.05 10.69
N VAL A 120 -9.43 7.30 9.40
CA VAL A 120 -8.51 6.46 8.61
C VAL A 120 -7.13 7.10 8.61
N LEU A 121 -6.12 6.29 8.89
CA LEU A 121 -4.73 6.69 9.04
C LEU A 121 -3.88 5.84 8.11
N VAL A 122 -3.04 6.49 7.30
CA VAL A 122 -2.10 5.80 6.41
C VAL A 122 -0.70 6.35 6.63
N ARG A 123 0.16 5.57 7.28
CA ARG A 123 1.58 5.91 7.38
C ARG A 123 2.29 5.43 6.13
N MET A 124 2.93 6.34 5.40
CA MET A 124 3.62 6.02 4.16
C MET A 124 4.87 6.87 3.94
N THR A 125 5.79 6.35 3.13
CA THR A 125 6.92 7.10 2.56
C THR A 125 6.76 7.17 1.05
N ARG A 126 6.90 8.36 0.45
CA ARG A 126 6.97 8.48 -1.01
C ARG A 126 8.38 8.16 -1.47
N THR A 127 8.59 7.11 -2.25
CA THR A 127 9.91 6.68 -2.72
C THR A 127 10.23 7.21 -4.12
N ARG A 128 9.21 7.58 -4.90
CA ARG A 128 9.37 8.12 -6.25
C ARG A 128 8.27 9.12 -6.56
N ALA A 129 8.63 10.24 -7.17
CA ALA A 129 7.66 11.27 -7.57
C ALA A 129 6.78 10.76 -8.73
N GLY A 130 5.47 10.90 -8.58
CA GLY A 130 4.50 10.80 -9.66
C GLY A 130 4.19 12.18 -10.24
N ALA A 131 3.44 12.24 -11.34
CA ALA A 131 3.16 13.52 -12.01
C ALA A 131 2.11 14.37 -11.29
N ALA A 132 1.21 13.78 -10.49
CA ALA A 132 0.28 14.53 -9.64
C ALA A 132 -0.31 13.67 -8.51
N TRP A 133 -0.19 14.17 -7.29
CA TRP A 133 -0.79 13.59 -6.09
C TRP A 133 -2.32 13.68 -6.16
N ASP A 134 -2.99 12.56 -5.86
CA ASP A 134 -4.44 12.54 -5.59
C ASP A 134 -4.67 12.52 -4.08
N GLY A 135 -4.26 11.44 -3.42
CA GLY A 135 -4.43 11.26 -1.98
C GLY A 135 -5.88 11.15 -1.54
N ALA A 136 -6.82 10.84 -2.42
CA ALA A 136 -8.20 10.60 -2.02
C ALA A 136 -8.36 9.20 -1.41
N ILE A 137 -9.26 9.08 -0.44
CA ILE A 137 -9.75 7.79 0.01
C ILE A 137 -11.22 7.64 -0.39
N PHE A 138 -11.54 6.53 -1.01
CA PHE A 138 -12.88 6.11 -1.37
C PHE A 138 -13.29 4.93 -0.49
N TYR A 139 -14.59 4.69 -0.40
CA TYR A 139 -15.07 3.55 0.34
C TYR A 139 -16.30 2.92 -0.31
N ARG A 140 -16.51 1.66 0.07
CA ARG A 140 -17.62 0.83 -0.37
C ARG A 140 -18.44 0.39 0.84
N THR A 141 -19.74 0.32 0.64
CA THR A 141 -20.70 -0.26 1.59
C THR A 141 -21.52 -1.33 0.86
N ALA A 142 -22.49 -1.92 1.56
CA ALA A 142 -23.47 -2.79 0.89
C ALA A 142 -24.37 -2.01 -0.09
N ALA A 143 -24.57 -0.70 0.14
CA ALA A 143 -25.50 0.12 -0.64
C ALA A 143 -24.87 0.71 -1.91
N HIS A 144 -23.56 0.92 -1.92
CA HIS A 144 -22.86 1.51 -3.07
C HIS A 144 -21.42 1.01 -3.21
N GLY A 145 -20.91 1.07 -4.44
CA GLY A 145 -19.49 0.87 -4.73
C GLY A 145 -18.63 2.10 -4.44
N GLU A 146 -17.35 2.02 -4.82
CA GLU A 146 -16.41 3.14 -4.80
C GLU A 146 -16.85 4.18 -5.84
N SER A 147 -17.31 5.36 -5.40
CA SER A 147 -17.76 6.45 -6.28
C SER A 147 -17.20 7.79 -5.78
N GLY A 148 -17.06 8.75 -6.71
CA GLY A 148 -16.65 10.13 -6.41
C GLY A 148 -17.55 10.89 -5.44
N ASP A 149 -18.74 10.37 -5.13
CA ASP A 149 -19.65 10.91 -4.12
C ASP A 149 -19.40 10.36 -2.71
N PHE A 150 -18.59 9.29 -2.58
CA PHE A 150 -18.29 8.60 -1.31
C PHE A 150 -16.77 8.56 -1.11
N GLN A 151 -16.21 9.72 -0.76
CA GLN A 151 -14.77 9.90 -0.62
C GLN A 151 -14.40 10.97 0.42
N ALA A 152 -13.16 10.91 0.90
CA ALA A 152 -12.53 11.99 1.66
C ALA A 152 -11.22 12.42 1.02
N ARG A 153 -10.83 13.67 1.31
CA ARG A 153 -9.47 14.17 1.11
C ARG A 153 -8.77 14.22 2.46
N PRO A 154 -7.43 14.18 2.50
CA PRO A 154 -6.70 14.26 3.74
C PRO A 154 -7.00 15.57 4.47
N ILE A 155 -7.04 15.52 5.79
CA ILE A 155 -7.07 16.71 6.65
C ILE A 155 -5.68 17.06 7.19
N ASP A 156 -4.72 16.14 7.07
CA ASP A 156 -3.31 16.30 7.40
C ASP A 156 -2.47 15.26 6.62
N GLY A 157 -1.18 15.54 6.41
CA GLY A 157 -0.22 14.63 5.79
C GLY A 157 -0.33 14.51 4.26
N ASP A 158 -0.96 15.46 3.57
CA ASP A 158 -1.08 15.44 2.10
C ASP A 158 0.24 15.68 1.36
N ASP A 159 0.28 15.24 0.10
CA ASP A 159 1.38 15.36 -0.87
C ASP A 159 2.78 15.23 -0.25
N PRO A 160 3.15 14.03 0.26
CA PRO A 160 4.48 13.80 0.80
C PRO A 160 5.56 14.08 -0.26
N ALA A 161 6.63 14.76 0.16
CA ALA A 161 7.83 14.88 -0.65
C ALA A 161 8.50 13.51 -0.82
N VAL A 162 9.32 13.35 -1.87
CA VAL A 162 10.13 12.13 -2.03
C VAL A 162 11.07 11.98 -0.84
N ASN A 163 11.14 10.77 -0.29
CA ASN A 163 11.83 10.38 0.94
C ASN A 163 11.27 11.04 2.22
N GLU A 164 10.05 11.56 2.20
CA GLU A 164 9.33 11.99 3.40
C GLU A 164 8.38 10.89 3.87
N THR A 165 8.33 10.67 5.19
CA THR A 165 7.36 9.78 5.83
C THR A 165 6.26 10.61 6.49
N VAL A 166 5.00 10.32 6.16
CA VAL A 166 3.83 11.01 6.68
C VAL A 166 2.81 10.03 7.24
N VAL A 167 1.92 10.51 8.11
CA VAL A 167 0.63 9.90 8.39
C VAL A 167 -0.42 10.71 7.64
N VAL A 168 -0.98 10.15 6.56
CA VAL A 168 -2.12 10.76 5.87
C VAL A 168 -3.37 10.50 6.70
N VAL A 169 -4.05 11.57 7.11
CA VAL A 169 -5.19 11.51 8.05
C VAL A 169 -6.49 11.83 7.32
N TYR A 170 -7.47 10.95 7.41
CA TYR A 170 -8.81 11.16 6.85
C TYR A 170 -9.86 11.11 7.95
N ASP A 171 -10.58 12.20 8.12
CA ASP A 171 -11.71 12.30 9.03
C ASP A 171 -13.02 11.94 8.34
N MET A 172 -13.37 10.66 8.42
CA MET A 172 -14.56 10.10 7.78
C MET A 172 -15.85 10.45 8.53
N ALA A 173 -15.77 11.07 9.71
CA ALA A 173 -16.94 11.57 10.44
C ALA A 173 -17.48 12.90 9.87
N ARG A 174 -16.66 13.61 9.09
CA ARG A 174 -16.95 14.94 8.52
C ARG A 174 -16.62 14.99 7.03
N LEU A 175 -17.25 14.09 6.28
CA LEU A 175 -17.07 14.01 4.83
C LEU A 175 -17.59 15.27 4.12
N LYS A 176 -16.80 15.78 3.16
CA LYS A 176 -17.27 16.80 2.21
C LYS A 176 -18.20 16.20 1.14
N LYS A 177 -18.08 14.89 0.88
CA LYS A 177 -18.90 14.11 -0.05
C LYS A 177 -19.31 12.80 0.60
N GLY A 178 -20.60 12.49 0.62
CA GLY A 178 -21.17 11.32 1.27
C GLY A 178 -22.03 11.66 2.50
N GLY A 179 -22.00 12.91 2.99
CA GLY A 179 -22.81 13.32 4.13
C GLY A 179 -22.51 12.47 5.37
N ASP A 180 -23.55 11.93 6.00
CA ASP A 180 -23.42 11.04 7.16
C ASP A 180 -23.22 9.55 6.79
N ASP A 181 -23.15 9.22 5.50
CA ASP A 181 -23.22 7.85 4.99
C ASP A 181 -22.20 6.91 5.65
N TRP A 182 -20.92 7.31 5.77
CA TRP A 182 -19.91 6.52 6.47
C TRP A 182 -20.33 6.18 7.89
N LYS A 183 -20.79 7.18 8.66
CA LYS A 183 -21.15 7.01 10.08
C LYS A 183 -22.40 6.14 10.28
N THR A 184 -23.24 6.03 9.25
CA THR A 184 -24.46 5.23 9.30
C THR A 184 -24.31 3.87 8.61
N SER A 185 -23.09 3.52 8.16
CA SER A 185 -22.84 2.34 7.35
C SER A 185 -21.89 1.35 8.00
N LEU A 186 -22.01 0.10 7.57
CA LEU A 186 -20.93 -0.89 7.68
C LEU A 186 -20.03 -0.74 6.45
N ILE A 187 -18.75 -0.47 6.69
CA ILE A 187 -17.74 -0.29 5.66
C ILE A 187 -17.24 -1.67 5.21
N ASP A 188 -17.31 -1.92 3.90
CA ASP A 188 -16.94 -3.18 3.27
C ASP A 188 -15.50 -3.17 2.75
N GLN A 189 -15.07 -2.03 2.19
CA GLN A 189 -13.75 -1.85 1.59
C GLN A 189 -13.34 -0.37 1.61
N ILE A 190 -12.04 -0.12 1.74
CA ILE A 190 -11.43 1.20 1.49
C ILE A 190 -10.50 1.13 0.28
N ARG A 191 -10.45 2.23 -0.46
CA ARG A 191 -9.58 2.43 -1.62
C ARG A 191 -8.78 3.72 -1.43
N LEU A 192 -7.47 3.64 -1.54
CA LEU A 192 -6.56 4.78 -1.53
C LEU A 192 -6.03 5.04 -2.94
N ASP A 193 -6.16 6.28 -3.39
CA ASP A 193 -5.61 6.75 -4.65
C ASP A 193 -4.41 7.63 -4.32
N THR A 194 -3.20 7.20 -4.69
CA THR A 194 -1.97 7.92 -4.33
C THR A 194 -1.66 9.03 -5.33
N ASP A 195 -1.45 8.69 -6.60
CA ASP A 195 -1.31 9.64 -7.70
C ASP A 195 -2.48 9.46 -8.69
N ASN A 196 -2.72 10.45 -9.55
CA ASN A 196 -3.66 10.35 -10.68
C ASN A 196 -2.96 10.03 -12.03
N GLN A 197 -1.63 9.92 -12.02
CA GLN A 197 -0.81 9.65 -13.18
C GLN A 197 0.25 8.59 -12.86
N PRO A 198 0.78 7.89 -13.88
CA PRO A 198 1.87 6.93 -13.68
C PRO A 198 3.14 7.59 -13.11
N GLY A 199 4.05 6.73 -12.64
CA GLY A 199 5.42 7.08 -12.28
C GLY A 199 5.67 7.16 -10.77
N GLY A 200 4.63 7.30 -9.95
CA GLY A 200 4.76 7.32 -8.49
C GLY A 200 5.27 6.02 -7.88
N GLY A 201 5.79 6.12 -6.67
CA GLY A 201 6.19 4.98 -5.85
C GLY A 201 6.10 5.30 -4.37
N PHE A 202 5.61 4.34 -3.60
CA PHE A 202 5.37 4.49 -2.16
C PHE A 202 5.73 3.22 -1.40
N VAL A 203 6.09 3.37 -0.14
CA VAL A 203 6.04 2.29 0.86
C VAL A 203 4.97 2.67 1.86
N VAL A 204 3.91 1.85 1.96
CA VAL A 204 2.90 1.99 3.00
C VAL A 204 3.31 1.13 4.18
N HIS A 205 3.53 1.78 5.32
CA HIS A 205 4.01 1.11 6.54
C HIS A 205 2.86 0.55 7.35
N GLN A 206 1.82 1.38 7.56
CA GLN A 206 0.63 0.99 8.31
C GLN A 206 -0.61 1.65 7.73
N ILE A 207 -1.71 0.92 7.74
CA ILE A 207 -3.05 1.48 7.55
C ILE A 207 -3.88 1.13 8.77
N ALA A 208 -4.63 2.08 9.31
CA ALA A 208 -5.59 1.81 10.38
C ALA A 208 -6.90 2.53 10.14
N VAL A 209 -7.99 1.91 10.59
CA VAL A 209 -9.28 2.60 10.80
C VAL A 209 -9.58 2.55 12.29
N THR A 210 -9.66 3.72 12.89
CA THR A 210 -9.64 3.91 14.35
C THR A 210 -10.87 4.67 14.84
N GLU A 211 -11.12 4.57 16.15
CA GLU A 211 -12.04 5.47 16.83
C GLU A 211 -11.56 6.92 16.63
N ASN A 212 -12.49 7.83 16.37
CA ASN A 212 -12.15 9.23 16.06
C ASN A 212 -12.19 10.05 17.35
N PRO A 213 -11.08 10.70 17.75
CA PRO A 213 -11.02 11.49 18.98
C PRO A 213 -11.78 12.83 18.88
N GLY A 214 -12.32 13.15 17.69
CA GLY A 214 -13.09 14.35 17.43
C GLY A 214 -12.27 15.52 16.88
N PRO A 215 -12.94 16.57 16.36
CA PRO A 215 -12.29 17.72 15.72
C PRO A 215 -11.31 18.43 16.62
N GLU A 216 -11.70 18.64 17.87
CA GLU A 216 -10.92 19.40 18.82
C GLU A 216 -9.57 18.74 19.06
N ALA A 217 -9.56 17.44 19.40
CA ALA A 217 -8.34 16.69 19.59
C ALA A 217 -7.42 16.71 18.37
N LEU A 218 -7.99 16.57 17.16
CA LEU A 218 -7.24 16.61 15.89
C LEU A 218 -6.61 17.99 15.62
N MET A 219 -7.23 19.07 16.10
CA MET A 219 -6.76 20.45 15.87
C MET A 219 -5.82 20.98 16.97
N THR A 220 -5.96 20.49 18.20
CA THR A 220 -5.23 21.03 19.36
C THR A 220 -4.04 20.18 19.79
N ALA A 221 -3.94 18.94 19.31
CA ALA A 221 -2.85 18.05 19.68
C ALA A 221 -1.50 18.58 19.16
N ALA A 222 -0.49 18.56 20.03
CA ALA A 222 0.86 19.00 19.69
C ALA A 222 1.50 18.09 18.63
N LEU A 223 2.27 18.70 17.72
CA LEU A 223 3.02 17.97 16.70
C LEU A 223 4.04 17.02 17.35
N SER A 224 4.18 15.83 16.79
CA SER A 224 5.13 14.80 17.18
C SER A 224 5.82 14.27 15.93
N SER A 225 7.13 14.01 16.02
CA SER A 225 7.92 13.39 14.96
C SER A 225 8.63 12.16 15.52
N THR A 226 8.05 10.97 15.35
CA THR A 226 8.72 9.73 15.77
C THR A 226 9.57 9.23 14.61
N ALA A 227 10.89 9.11 14.82
CA ALA A 227 11.78 8.47 13.86
C ALA A 227 11.31 7.04 13.59
N ILE A 228 11.37 6.60 12.32
CA ILE A 228 11.23 5.18 12.02
C ILE A 228 12.39 4.48 12.72
N ALA A 229 12.09 3.59 13.67
CA ALA A 229 13.13 2.74 14.23
C ALA A 229 13.71 1.91 13.08
N ALA A 230 15.02 1.99 12.87
CA ALA A 230 15.70 1.06 11.98
C ALA A 230 15.46 -0.35 12.54
N ARG A 231 14.63 -1.14 11.86
CA ARG A 231 14.45 -2.56 12.13
C ARG A 231 15.35 -3.35 11.21
#